data_AF-A0A9D7FQM6-F1
#
_entry.id   AF-A0A9D7FQM6-F1
#
_cell.length_a   1.000
_cell.length_b   1.000
_cell.length_c   1.000
_cell.angle_alpha   90.00
_cell.angle_beta   90.00
_cell.angle_gamma   90.00
#
_symmetry.space_group_name_H-M   'P 1'
#
loop_
_entity.id
_entity.type
_entity.pdbx_description
1 polymer ?
#
loop_
_entity_poly.entity_id
_entity_poly.type
_entity_poly.pdbx_seq_one_letter_code
_entity_poly.pdbx_strand_id
1 'polypeptide(L)'
;MKGYRAVWPVVLIGIAIAAVSTPGSKAFGEALSIGFVDLDRIREGYKRYQDALGSIRGVKDKEQANLDEMSSTFDKAVRQYELKEGLFATEEQKQTELEDLRKKWNILNEYKATKDQDLERKSRETLGPLIEKIKTTIKDVAANNGYHMIFKQSDLAYSDPRLDITDKVLAALNKE
;
A
#
# COMPACT_ATOMS: atom_id res chain seq x y z
N MET A 1 89.11 -32.26 52.76
CA MET A 1 89.45 -33.39 51.87
C MET A 1 88.28 -33.59 50.92
N LYS A 2 88.55 -33.57 49.61
CA LYS A 2 87.56 -33.42 48.53
C LYS A 2 86.83 -34.73 48.25
N GLY A 3 85.49 -34.71 48.33
CA GLY A 3 84.61 -35.73 47.76
C GLY A 3 84.33 -35.42 46.29
N TYR A 4 84.27 -36.45 45.47
CA TYR A 4 84.28 -36.40 44.00
C TYR A 4 82.98 -37.05 43.47
N ARG A 5 82.55 -36.62 42.27
CA ARG A 5 81.65 -37.30 41.30
C ARG A 5 80.14 -37.10 41.54
N ALA A 6 79.27 -36.87 40.55
CA ALA A 6 79.39 -36.88 39.09
C ALA A 6 78.28 -35.99 38.47
N VAL A 7 78.61 -35.36 37.35
CA VAL A 7 77.74 -34.65 36.40
C VAL A 7 76.89 -35.63 35.59
N TRP A 8 75.60 -35.34 35.42
CA TRP A 8 74.81 -35.78 34.26
C TRP A 8 74.10 -34.55 33.64
N PRO A 9 74.19 -34.35 32.31
CA PRO A 9 73.69 -33.15 31.63
C PRO A 9 72.16 -33.18 31.43
N VAL A 10 71.55 -32.01 31.64
CA VAL A 10 70.14 -31.71 31.36
C VAL A 10 69.92 -31.76 29.85
N VAL A 11 69.12 -32.72 29.38
CA VAL A 11 68.61 -32.75 28.01
C VAL A 11 67.28 -31.98 27.99
N LEU A 12 67.33 -30.77 27.45
CA LEU A 12 66.17 -29.94 27.12
C LEU A 12 65.45 -30.54 25.89
N ILE A 13 64.31 -31.19 26.10
CA ILE A 13 63.41 -31.53 25.00
C ILE A 13 62.58 -30.28 24.68
N GLY A 14 63.00 -29.56 23.65
CA GLY A 14 62.24 -28.45 23.07
C GLY A 14 61.00 -28.98 22.34
N ILE A 15 59.83 -28.75 22.91
CA ILE A 15 58.56 -28.93 22.22
C ILE A 15 58.36 -27.72 21.30
N ALA A 16 58.70 -27.87 20.02
CA ALA A 16 58.29 -26.94 18.98
C ALA A 16 56.81 -27.20 18.65
N ILE A 17 55.91 -26.43 19.27
CA ILE A 17 54.50 -26.37 18.85
C ILE A 17 54.45 -25.57 17.56
N ALA A 18 54.41 -26.26 16.42
CA ALA A 18 54.06 -25.65 15.15
C ALA A 18 52.60 -25.19 15.23
N ALA A 19 52.39 -23.88 15.41
CA ALA A 19 51.08 -23.26 15.32
C ALA A 19 50.59 -23.36 13.87
N VAL A 20 49.84 -24.42 13.57
CA VAL A 20 48.99 -24.47 12.37
C VAL A 20 47.93 -23.39 12.54
N SER A 21 48.18 -22.22 11.96
CA SER A 21 47.20 -21.16 11.78
C SER A 21 46.08 -21.70 10.90
N THR A 22 44.99 -22.15 11.52
CA THR A 22 43.74 -22.41 10.83
C THR A 22 43.34 -21.11 10.11
N PRO A 23 43.12 -21.08 8.79
CA PRO A 23 42.56 -19.90 8.15
C PRO A 23 41.23 -19.62 8.83
N GLY A 24 41.15 -18.46 9.49
CA GLY A 24 40.01 -18.03 10.29
C GLY A 24 38.72 -18.25 9.51
N SER A 25 37.78 -18.90 10.17
CA SER A 25 36.39 -18.95 9.73
C SER A 25 35.99 -17.52 9.40
N LYS A 26 35.75 -17.21 8.13
CA LYS A 26 35.03 -15.99 7.77
C LYS A 26 33.64 -16.17 8.40
N ALA A 27 33.46 -15.63 9.59
CA ALA A 27 32.15 -15.52 10.19
C ALA A 27 31.31 -14.72 9.19
N PHE A 28 30.44 -15.41 8.48
CA PHE A 28 29.39 -14.83 7.66
C PHE A 28 28.38 -14.24 8.63
N GLY A 29 28.71 -13.08 9.18
CA GLY A 29 27.80 -12.23 9.92
C GLY A 29 27.69 -10.92 9.18
N GLU A 30 27.18 -10.94 7.94
CA GLU A 30 26.68 -9.71 7.32
C GLU A 30 25.61 -9.16 8.26
N ALA A 31 25.90 -8.01 8.88
CA ALA A 31 24.96 -7.37 9.80
C ALA A 31 23.67 -7.09 9.03
N LEU A 32 22.59 -7.74 9.44
CA LEU A 32 21.29 -7.60 8.80
C LEU A 32 20.78 -6.16 8.99
N SER A 33 20.94 -5.34 7.97
CA SER A 33 20.39 -3.99 7.92
C SER A 33 18.88 -4.04 7.61
N ILE A 34 18.07 -3.48 8.50
CA ILE A 34 16.62 -3.42 8.42
C ILE A 34 16.19 -1.96 8.36
N GLY A 35 15.24 -1.63 7.48
CA GLY A 35 14.58 -0.33 7.43
C GLY A 35 13.07 -0.46 7.59
N PHE A 36 12.39 0.67 7.73
CA PHE A 36 10.93 0.71 7.63
C PHE A 36 10.44 1.91 6.81
N VAL A 37 9.20 1.80 6.36
CA VAL A 37 8.49 2.83 5.61
C VAL A 37 7.10 3.06 6.18
N ASP A 38 6.70 4.31 6.20
CA ASP A 38 5.32 4.72 6.42
C ASP A 38 4.63 4.88 5.06
N LEU A 39 3.78 3.92 4.73
CA LEU A 39 3.05 3.93 3.45
C LEU A 39 2.01 5.04 3.38
N ASP A 40 1.46 5.46 4.51
CA ASP A 40 0.44 6.51 4.54
C ASP A 40 1.10 7.87 4.34
N ARG A 41 2.24 8.13 4.99
CA ARG A 41 3.08 9.30 4.68
C ARG A 41 3.57 9.31 3.24
N ILE A 42 3.93 8.15 2.67
CA ILE A 42 4.30 8.07 1.25
C ILE A 42 3.13 8.47 0.35
N ARG A 43 1.92 7.95 0.61
CA ARG A 43 0.73 8.27 -0.17
C ARG A 43 0.37 9.75 -0.05
N GLU A 44 0.45 10.33 1.15
CA GLU A 44 0.18 11.74 1.41
C GLU A 44 1.21 12.67 0.76
N GLY A 45 2.50 12.30 0.81
CA GLY A 45 3.59 13.12 0.27
C GLY A 45 3.87 12.91 -1.22
N TYR A 46 3.36 11.85 -1.86
CA TYR A 46 3.59 11.59 -3.28
C TYR A 46 2.59 12.37 -4.13
N LYS A 47 3.07 13.42 -4.82
CA LYS A 47 2.22 14.37 -5.55
C LYS A 47 1.31 13.70 -6.59
N ARG A 48 1.87 12.84 -7.44
CA ARG A 48 1.09 12.12 -8.46
C ARG A 48 -0.01 11.23 -7.85
N TYR A 49 0.22 10.68 -6.65
CA TYR A 49 -0.79 9.91 -5.94
C TYR A 49 -1.93 10.79 -5.43
N GLN A 50 -1.61 11.96 -4.87
CA GLN A 50 -2.61 12.95 -4.47
C GLN A 50 -3.41 13.49 -5.66
N ASP A 51 -2.75 13.78 -6.79
CA ASP A 51 -3.41 14.24 -8.01
C ASP A 51 -4.38 13.19 -8.54
N ALA A 52 -3.95 11.91 -8.57
CA ALA A 52 -4.81 10.79 -8.95
C ALA A 52 -6.01 10.63 -8.03
N LEU A 53 -5.82 10.74 -6.71
CA LEU A 53 -6.91 10.72 -5.74
C LEU A 53 -7.87 11.89 -5.95
N GLY A 54 -7.36 13.10 -6.21
CA GLY A 54 -8.16 14.27 -6.53
C GLY A 54 -9.03 14.05 -7.77
N SER A 55 -8.45 13.47 -8.83
CA SER A 55 -9.19 13.14 -10.05
C SER A 55 -10.32 12.12 -9.79
N ILE A 56 -10.04 11.06 -9.04
CA ILE A 56 -11.05 10.04 -8.68
C ILE A 56 -12.16 10.66 -7.83
N ARG A 57 -11.82 11.50 -6.85
CA ARG A 57 -12.81 12.22 -6.02
C ARG A 57 -13.69 13.12 -6.87
N GLY A 58 -13.11 13.90 -7.80
CA GLY A 58 -13.89 14.75 -8.69
C GLY A 58 -14.87 13.97 -9.58
N VAL A 59 -14.48 12.80 -10.08
CA VAL A 59 -15.40 11.91 -10.81
C VAL A 59 -16.50 11.41 -9.88
N LYS A 60 -16.14 10.94 -8.68
CA LYS A 60 -17.12 10.46 -7.69
C LYS A 60 -18.15 11.53 -7.34
N ASP A 61 -17.71 12.76 -7.05
CA ASP A 61 -18.57 13.87 -6.69
C ASP A 61 -19.52 14.24 -7.84
N LYS A 62 -19.03 14.20 -9.08
CA LYS A 62 -19.85 14.42 -10.28
C LYS A 62 -20.91 13.33 -10.44
N GLU A 63 -20.54 12.06 -10.36
CA GLU A 63 -21.51 10.96 -10.50
C GLU A 63 -22.51 10.93 -9.34
N GLN A 64 -22.10 11.31 -8.13
CA GLN A 64 -23.00 11.49 -7.00
C GLN A 64 -24.03 12.61 -7.25
N ALA A 65 -23.59 13.76 -7.79
CA ALA A 65 -24.51 14.84 -8.14
C ALA A 65 -25.54 14.40 -9.20
N ASN A 66 -25.10 13.62 -10.20
CA ASN A 66 -26.02 13.05 -11.20
C ASN A 66 -27.03 12.08 -10.56
N LEU A 67 -26.58 11.22 -9.64
CA LEU A 67 -27.44 10.30 -8.89
C LEU A 67 -28.49 11.05 -8.05
N ASP A 68 -28.08 12.15 -7.40
CA ASP A 68 -28.97 12.98 -6.60
C ASP A 68 -30.03 13.67 -7.47
N GLU A 69 -29.65 14.15 -8.67
CA GLU A 69 -30.60 14.72 -9.65
C GLU A 69 -31.60 13.67 -10.17
N MET A 70 -31.12 12.47 -10.52
CA MET A 70 -31.98 11.36 -10.96
C MET A 70 -32.94 10.93 -9.85
N SER A 71 -32.45 10.85 -8.61
CA SER A 71 -33.27 10.50 -7.43
C SER A 71 -34.35 11.57 -7.17
N SER A 72 -33.97 12.85 -7.22
CA SER A 72 -34.93 13.97 -7.10
C SER A 72 -36.00 13.95 -8.19
N THR A 73 -35.62 13.59 -9.42
CA THR A 73 -36.55 13.45 -10.55
C THR A 73 -37.50 12.27 -10.34
N PHE A 74 -36.99 11.14 -9.85
CA PHE A 74 -37.81 9.98 -9.50
C PHE A 74 -38.81 10.31 -8.39
N ASP A 75 -38.37 10.96 -7.30
CA ASP A 75 -39.23 11.36 -6.19
C ASP A 75 -40.34 12.33 -6.64
N LYS A 76 -40.04 13.24 -7.56
CA LYS A 76 -41.04 14.11 -8.18
C LYS A 76 -42.06 13.31 -8.99
N ALA A 77 -41.62 12.31 -9.75
CA ALA A 77 -42.52 11.45 -10.53
C ALA A 77 -43.44 10.63 -9.62
N VAL A 78 -42.91 10.08 -8.51
CA VAL A 78 -43.72 9.36 -7.50
C VAL A 78 -44.79 10.29 -6.91
N ARG A 79 -44.41 11.48 -6.46
CA ARG A 79 -45.38 12.46 -5.93
C ARG A 79 -46.45 12.85 -6.97
N GLN A 80 -46.07 13.00 -8.23
CA GLN A 80 -47.02 13.29 -9.30
C GLN A 80 -48.00 12.15 -9.54
N TYR A 81 -47.54 10.90 -9.45
CA TYR A 81 -48.40 9.73 -9.52
C TYR A 81 -49.40 9.70 -8.36
N GLU A 82 -48.94 9.90 -7.12
CA GLU A 82 -49.79 9.91 -5.92
C GLU A 82 -50.91 10.97 -6.02
N LEU A 83 -50.60 12.16 -6.58
CA LEU A 83 -51.59 13.22 -6.80
C LEU A 83 -52.61 12.88 -7.90
N LYS A 84 -52.20 12.10 -8.91
CA LYS A 84 -53.05 11.70 -10.04
C LYS A 84 -53.78 10.39 -9.81
N GLU A 85 -53.42 9.60 -8.80
CA GLU A 85 -53.94 8.24 -8.60
C GLU A 85 -55.47 8.21 -8.55
N GLY A 86 -56.09 9.16 -7.85
CA GLY A 86 -57.55 9.29 -7.75
C GLY A 86 -58.23 9.91 -8.98
N LEU A 87 -57.46 10.38 -9.97
CA LEU A 87 -57.95 11.04 -11.19
C LEU A 87 -57.86 10.14 -12.43
N PHE A 88 -57.24 8.96 -12.34
CA PHE A 88 -57.16 8.03 -13.46
C PHE A 88 -58.54 7.48 -13.82
N ALA A 89 -58.90 7.55 -15.11
CA ALA A 89 -60.21 7.14 -15.61
C ALA A 89 -60.28 5.63 -15.91
N THR A 90 -59.12 4.98 -16.14
CA THR A 90 -59.03 3.56 -16.43
C THR A 90 -57.87 2.88 -15.69
N GLU A 91 -57.99 1.57 -15.47
CA GLU A 91 -56.90 0.77 -14.90
C GLU A 91 -55.66 0.76 -15.81
N GLU A 92 -55.84 0.83 -17.13
CA GLU A 92 -54.75 0.87 -18.10
C GLU A 92 -53.87 2.13 -17.96
N GLN A 93 -54.47 3.28 -17.65
CA GLN A 93 -53.73 4.52 -17.35
C GLN A 93 -52.89 4.35 -16.08
N LYS A 94 -53.46 3.73 -15.04
CA LYS A 94 -52.77 3.46 -13.78
C LYS A 94 -51.59 2.52 -13.98
N GLN A 95 -51.77 1.44 -14.74
CA GLN A 95 -50.71 0.47 -15.04
C GLN A 95 -49.59 1.10 -15.85
N THR A 96 -49.92 1.92 -16.86
CA THR A 96 -48.91 2.61 -17.69
C THR A 96 -47.99 3.51 -16.86
N GLU A 97 -48.55 4.29 -15.94
CA GLU A 97 -47.78 5.18 -15.06
C GLU A 97 -46.94 4.39 -14.04
N LEU A 98 -47.47 3.29 -13.49
CA LEU A 98 -46.71 2.39 -12.62
C LEU A 98 -45.54 1.73 -13.35
N GLU A 99 -45.72 1.33 -14.60
CA GLU A 99 -44.64 0.81 -15.44
C GLU A 99 -43.56 1.85 -15.71
N ASP A 100 -43.93 3.11 -15.96
CA ASP A 100 -42.97 4.21 -16.14
C ASP A 100 -42.16 4.47 -14.86
N LEU A 101 -42.82 4.53 -13.70
CA LEU A 101 -42.14 4.63 -12.41
C LEU A 101 -41.18 3.46 -12.18
N ARG A 102 -41.61 2.23 -12.48
CA ARG A 102 -40.76 1.05 -12.35
C ARG A 102 -39.54 1.11 -13.29
N LYS A 103 -39.72 1.59 -14.52
CA LYS A 103 -38.62 1.81 -15.47
C LYS A 103 -37.63 2.83 -14.94
N LYS A 104 -38.10 3.98 -14.44
CA LYS A 104 -37.26 5.02 -13.84
C LYS A 104 -36.47 4.51 -12.63
N TRP A 105 -37.12 3.73 -11.76
CA TRP A 105 -36.47 3.10 -10.61
C TRP A 105 -35.37 2.11 -11.03
N ASN A 106 -35.65 1.27 -12.03
CA ASN A 106 -34.66 0.35 -12.57
C ASN A 106 -33.45 1.10 -13.15
N ILE A 107 -33.69 2.14 -13.97
CA ILE A 107 -32.63 2.97 -14.56
C ILE A 107 -31.76 3.61 -13.47
N LEU A 108 -32.37 4.15 -12.41
CA LEU A 108 -31.63 4.74 -11.29
C LEU A 108 -30.70 3.72 -10.62
N ASN A 109 -31.21 2.52 -10.34
CA ASN A 109 -30.43 1.47 -9.71
C ASN A 109 -29.33 0.91 -10.60
N GLU A 110 -29.62 0.71 -11.88
CA GLU A 110 -28.64 0.25 -12.87
C GLU A 110 -27.54 1.29 -13.05
N TYR A 111 -27.90 2.57 -13.14
CA TYR A 111 -26.94 3.66 -13.21
C TYR A 111 -26.03 3.66 -11.98
N LYS A 112 -26.60 3.59 -10.76
CA LYS A 112 -25.82 3.51 -9.52
C LYS A 112 -24.83 2.34 -9.54
N ALA A 113 -25.30 1.13 -9.80
CA ALA A 113 -24.45 -0.06 -9.82
C ALA A 113 -23.33 0.04 -10.87
N THR A 114 -23.65 0.53 -12.07
CA THR A 114 -22.67 0.73 -13.14
C THR A 114 -21.61 1.75 -12.76
N LYS A 115 -22.02 2.89 -12.17
CA LYS A 115 -21.09 3.95 -11.77
C LYS A 115 -20.21 3.55 -10.60
N ASP A 116 -20.72 2.81 -9.64
CA ASP A 116 -19.91 2.25 -8.55
C ASP A 116 -18.83 1.31 -9.11
N GLN A 117 -19.20 0.40 -10.02
CA GLN A 117 -18.25 -0.50 -10.67
C GLN A 117 -17.20 0.26 -11.51
N ASP A 118 -17.62 1.29 -12.25
CA ASP A 118 -16.73 2.13 -13.04
C ASP A 118 -15.76 2.93 -12.16
N LEU A 119 -16.22 3.46 -11.03
CA LEU A 119 -15.37 4.18 -10.07
C LEU A 119 -14.32 3.25 -9.46
N GLU A 120 -14.71 2.03 -9.08
CA GLU A 120 -13.75 1.04 -8.59
C GLU A 120 -12.72 0.66 -9.64
N ARG A 121 -13.17 0.41 -10.87
CA ARG A 121 -12.28 0.09 -12.00
C ARG A 121 -11.31 1.24 -12.26
N LYS A 122 -11.81 2.47 -12.33
CA LYS A 122 -11.01 3.68 -12.52
C LYS A 122 -9.99 3.86 -11.40
N SER A 123 -10.39 3.60 -10.16
CA SER A 123 -9.50 3.65 -8.99
C SER A 123 -8.35 2.66 -9.13
N ARG A 124 -8.64 1.39 -9.48
CA ARG A 124 -7.60 0.38 -9.72
C ARG A 124 -6.67 0.74 -10.88
N GLU A 125 -7.22 1.17 -12.01
CA GLU A 125 -6.44 1.55 -13.20
C GLU A 125 -5.54 2.76 -12.94
N THR A 126 -6.01 3.74 -12.16
CA THR A 126 -5.29 4.99 -11.92
C THR A 126 -4.27 4.84 -10.78
N LEU A 127 -4.65 4.20 -9.67
CA LEU A 127 -3.78 4.06 -8.50
C LEU A 127 -2.85 2.85 -8.60
N GLY A 128 -3.25 1.79 -9.30
CA GLY A 128 -2.45 0.56 -9.43
C GLY A 128 -1.02 0.80 -9.92
N PRO A 129 -0.81 1.49 -11.06
CA PRO A 129 0.53 1.82 -11.54
C PRO A 129 1.34 2.66 -10.54
N LEU A 130 0.69 3.55 -9.79
CA LEU A 130 1.35 4.37 -8.78
C LEU A 130 1.78 3.55 -7.56
N ILE A 131 0.96 2.58 -7.15
CA ILE A 131 1.29 1.64 -6.07
C ILE A 131 2.49 0.77 -6.47
N GLU A 132 2.51 0.25 -7.70
CA GLU A 132 3.65 -0.51 -8.22
C GLU A 132 4.91 0.35 -8.34
N LYS A 133 4.75 1.63 -8.70
CA LYS A 133 5.85 2.59 -8.69
C LYS A 133 6.41 2.79 -7.28
N ILE A 134 5.55 3.01 -6.28
CA ILE A 134 5.95 3.10 -4.86
C ILE A 134 6.74 1.86 -4.45
N LYS A 135 6.25 0.65 -4.72
CA LYS A 135 6.93 -0.60 -4.38
C LYS A 135 8.31 -0.69 -5.03
N THR A 136 8.40 -0.38 -6.33
CA THR A 136 9.67 -0.39 -7.07
C THR A 136 10.64 0.62 -6.48
N THR A 137 10.20 1.85 -6.19
CA THR A 137 11.05 2.87 -5.59
C THR A 137 11.52 2.50 -4.18
N ILE A 138 10.68 1.88 -3.35
CA ILE A 138 11.09 1.35 -2.04
C ILE A 138 12.20 0.32 -2.22
N LYS A 139 12.06 -0.60 -3.18
CA LYS A 139 13.08 -1.62 -3.48
C LYS A 139 14.39 -0.98 -3.94
N ASP A 140 14.33 0.00 -4.83
CA ASP A 140 15.53 0.68 -5.35
C ASP A 140 16.25 1.45 -4.24
N VAL A 141 15.51 2.17 -3.39
CA VAL A 141 16.08 2.87 -2.24
C VAL A 141 16.67 1.88 -1.24
N ALA A 142 15.99 0.75 -0.98
CA ALA A 142 16.48 -0.29 -0.10
C ALA A 142 17.82 -0.86 -0.59
N ALA A 143 17.88 -1.27 -1.87
CA ALA A 143 19.07 -1.83 -2.49
C ALA A 143 20.24 -0.84 -2.50
N ASN A 144 19.99 0.42 -2.89
CA ASN A 144 21.02 1.46 -2.98
C ASN A 144 21.61 1.86 -1.61
N ASN A 145 20.88 1.62 -0.51
CA ASN A 145 21.33 1.94 0.84
C ASN A 145 21.72 0.69 1.65
N GLY A 146 21.77 -0.50 1.01
CA GLY A 146 22.20 -1.74 1.67
C GLY A 146 21.21 -2.28 2.72
N TYR A 147 19.91 -1.99 2.58
CA TYR A 147 18.88 -2.60 3.43
C TYR A 147 18.50 -3.98 2.88
N HIS A 148 18.43 -4.96 3.77
CA HIS A 148 18.07 -6.34 3.43
C HIS A 148 16.57 -6.59 3.59
N MET A 149 15.92 -5.85 4.49
CA MET A 149 14.48 -5.97 4.77
C MET A 149 13.89 -4.60 5.02
N ILE A 150 12.67 -4.37 4.50
CA ILE A 150 11.88 -3.17 4.76
C ILE A 150 10.54 -3.60 5.35
N PHE A 151 10.20 -3.05 6.52
CA PHE A 151 8.90 -3.27 7.15
C PHE A 151 7.97 -2.07 6.95
N LYS A 152 6.66 -2.32 6.98
CA LYS A 152 5.67 -1.25 7.09
C LYS A 152 5.62 -0.78 8.54
N GLN A 153 5.58 0.52 8.78
CA GLN A 153 5.48 1.09 10.12
C GLN A 153 4.26 0.56 10.89
N SER A 154 3.14 0.30 10.19
CA SER A 154 1.91 -0.27 10.77
C SER A 154 2.09 -1.63 11.45
N ASP A 155 3.12 -2.38 11.08
CA ASP A 155 3.36 -3.74 11.55
C ASP A 155 4.35 -3.78 12.74
N LEU A 156 4.89 -2.62 13.12
CA LEU A 156 5.92 -2.49 14.16
C LEU A 156 5.32 -1.87 15.41
N ALA A 157 5.55 -2.49 16.58
CA ALA A 157 5.16 -1.91 17.86
C ALA A 157 6.06 -0.72 18.26
N TYR A 158 7.32 -0.75 17.81
CA TYR A 158 8.31 0.30 17.99
C TYR A 158 9.36 0.20 16.89
N SER A 159 9.86 1.33 16.42
CA SER A 159 10.99 1.40 15.50
C SER A 159 11.90 2.57 15.86
N ASP A 160 13.21 2.39 15.68
CA ASP A 160 14.17 3.49 15.82
C ASP A 160 14.02 4.43 14.61
N PRO A 161 13.69 5.73 14.80
CA PRO A 161 13.47 6.68 13.69
C PRO A 161 14.63 6.76 12.69
N ARG A 162 15.86 6.39 13.08
CA ARG A 162 17.02 6.35 12.18
C ARG A 162 16.92 5.29 11.09
N LEU A 163 16.06 4.29 11.28
CA LEU A 163 15.78 3.23 10.31
C LEU A 163 14.63 3.59 9.36
N ASP A 164 14.01 4.77 9.54
CA ASP A 164 12.98 5.28 8.64
C ASP A 164 13.60 5.69 7.30
N ILE A 165 13.12 5.13 6.20
CA ILE A 165 13.52 5.52 4.84
C ILE A 165 12.40 6.26 4.08
N THR A 166 11.27 6.54 4.72
CA THR A 166 10.08 7.18 4.14
C THR A 166 10.45 8.44 3.36
N ASP A 167 11.23 9.35 3.96
CA ASP A 167 11.60 10.62 3.33
C ASP A 167 12.52 10.41 2.12
N LYS A 168 13.40 9.41 2.16
CA LYS A 168 14.26 9.05 1.02
C LYS A 168 13.42 8.53 -0.15
N VAL A 169 12.43 7.69 0.14
CA VAL A 169 11.49 7.14 -0.85
C VAL A 169 10.62 8.25 -1.44
N LEU A 170 10.07 9.13 -0.61
CA LEU A 170 9.29 10.29 -1.05
C LEU A 170 10.10 11.23 -1.95
N ALA A 171 11.35 11.51 -1.57
CA ALA A 171 12.25 12.32 -2.39
C ALA A 171 12.54 11.66 -3.74
N ALA A 172 12.67 10.32 -3.79
CA ALA A 172 12.86 9.61 -5.05
C ALA A 172 11.59 9.62 -5.93
N LEU A 173 10.40 9.43 -5.34
CA LEU A 173 9.12 9.46 -6.05
C LEU A 173 8.78 10.82 -6.65
N ASN A 174 9.13 11.92 -5.97
CA ASN A 174 8.81 13.28 -6.39
C ASN A 174 9.91 13.95 -7.23
N LYS A 175 11.01 13.25 -7.53
CA LYS A 175 12.07 13.73 -8.43
C LYS A 175 11.78 13.49 -9.91
N GLU A 176 10.78 12.67 -10.20
CA GLU A 176 10.22 12.43 -11.54
C GLU A 176 9.12 13.44 -11.88
#